data_AF-A0A1I0VL48-F1
#
_entry.id   AF-A0A1I0VL48-F1
#
_cell.length_a   1.000
_cell.length_b   1.000
_cell.length_c   1.000
_cell.angle_alpha   90.00
_cell.angle_beta   90.00
_cell.angle_gamma   90.00
#
_symmetry.space_group_name_H-M   'P 1'
#
loop_
_entity.id
_entity.type
_entity.pdbx_description
1 polymer ?
#
loop_
_entity_poly.entity_id
_entity_poly.type
_entity_poly.pdbx_seq_one_letter_code
_entity_poly.pdbx_strand_id
1 'polypeptide(L)'
;MQKRRIVIGGILCLALIGGGAAFLWPSREAPASQQITETTVATRNEDVSPINKIPQTGTEQPKEKPPVKQPIKDVFAYSFEGEKVFIVAGSVTANKEKHEWQAKIKSINKKGESQSVQQVFFKQEGKQILTSNGNGKWRPIDEMDKSLFNKVVDISGTF
;
A
#
# COMPACT_ATOMS: atom_id res chain seq x y z
N MET A 1 2.54 -20.15 52.12
CA MET A 1 1.10 -20.44 52.05
C MET A 1 0.56 -20.03 50.68
N GLN A 2 -0.17 -20.96 50.07
CA GLN A 2 -1.11 -20.86 48.93
C GLN A 2 -0.68 -20.31 47.56
N LYS A 3 -0.35 -21.27 46.69
CA LYS A 3 -0.48 -21.25 45.23
C LYS A 3 -1.96 -21.09 44.84
N ARG A 4 -2.27 -20.30 43.81
CA ARG A 4 -3.56 -20.36 43.10
C ARG A 4 -3.33 -20.81 41.65
N ARG A 5 -3.79 -22.03 41.37
CA ARG A 5 -4.01 -22.62 40.04
C ARG A 5 -5.47 -23.06 39.97
N ILE A 6 -6.26 -22.52 39.05
CA ILE A 6 -7.54 -23.03 38.50
C ILE A 6 -7.69 -22.29 37.13
N VAL A 7 -7.50 -22.85 35.93
CA VAL A 7 -8.10 -23.98 35.19
C VAL A 7 -9.58 -23.77 34.83
N ILE A 8 -9.83 -23.29 33.60
CA ILE A 8 -11.04 -23.50 32.78
C ILE A 8 -10.45 -23.75 31.37
N GLY A 9 -10.43 -24.95 30.78
CA GLY A 9 -11.53 -25.90 30.59
C GLY A 9 -12.33 -25.42 29.36
N GLY A 10 -11.87 -25.63 28.13
CA GLY A 10 -12.14 -26.87 27.39
C GLY A 10 -13.35 -26.69 26.47
N ILE A 11 -13.12 -26.44 25.19
CA ILE A 11 -14.08 -26.63 24.08
C ILE A 11 -13.34 -27.53 23.09
N LEU A 12 -13.32 -28.84 23.30
CA LEU A 12 -14.21 -29.84 22.67
C LEU A 12 -14.47 -29.51 21.18
N CYS A 13 -13.62 -29.99 20.27
CA CYS A 13 -13.85 -31.21 19.49
C CYS A 13 -15.27 -31.30 18.87
N LEU A 14 -15.37 -30.90 17.61
CA LEU A 14 -16.35 -31.46 16.67
C LEU A 14 -15.59 -32.26 15.60
N ALA A 15 -15.82 -33.57 15.66
CA ALA A 15 -15.36 -34.61 14.74
C ALA A 15 -15.93 -34.37 13.32
N LEU A 16 -15.09 -34.43 12.29
CA LEU A 16 -14.93 -35.55 11.32
C LEU A 16 -16.22 -36.08 10.69
N ILE A 17 -16.48 -35.71 9.42
CA ILE A 17 -16.95 -36.52 8.27
C ILE A 17 -16.55 -35.72 7.02
N GLY A 18 -15.87 -36.17 5.96
CA GLY A 18 -15.35 -37.47 5.52
C GLY A 18 -14.85 -37.35 4.07
N GLY A 19 -13.96 -38.28 3.65
CA GLY A 19 -13.59 -38.57 2.25
C GLY A 19 -12.56 -37.62 1.62
N GLY A 20 -11.35 -38.01 1.20
CA GLY A 20 -10.94 -39.28 0.62
C GLY A 20 -10.77 -39.13 -0.90
N ALA A 21 -9.63 -39.59 -1.43
CA ALA A 21 -9.14 -39.54 -2.82
C ALA A 21 -8.54 -38.19 -3.27
N ALA A 22 -7.22 -37.98 -3.25
CA ALA A 22 -6.21 -38.58 -4.13
C ALA A 22 -6.53 -38.33 -5.61
N PHE A 23 -5.91 -37.29 -6.20
CA PHE A 23 -5.51 -37.35 -7.61
C PHE A 23 -4.11 -36.78 -7.78
N LEU A 24 -3.26 -37.67 -8.26
CA LEU A 24 -1.86 -37.47 -8.63
C LEU A 24 -1.79 -36.80 -10.01
N TRP A 25 -0.71 -36.02 -10.17
CA TRP A 25 -0.14 -35.35 -11.35
C TRP A 25 -0.18 -36.17 -12.68
N PRO A 26 -0.04 -35.52 -13.87
CA PRO A 26 1.32 -35.32 -14.41
C PRO A 26 1.59 -33.99 -15.13
N SER A 27 2.88 -33.77 -15.30
CA SER A 27 3.62 -32.60 -15.77
C SER A 27 3.46 -32.24 -17.24
N ARG A 28 3.86 -30.98 -17.54
CA ARG A 28 4.49 -30.45 -18.77
C ARG A 28 3.71 -30.55 -20.09
N GLU A 29 3.47 -29.40 -20.71
CA GLU A 29 4.03 -29.04 -22.03
C GLU A 29 3.63 -27.60 -22.42
N ALA A 30 4.62 -26.74 -22.61
CA ALA A 30 4.58 -25.72 -23.66
C ALA A 30 5.39 -26.34 -24.82
N PRO A 31 4.98 -26.19 -26.09
CA PRO A 31 5.36 -24.98 -26.83
C PRO A 31 4.45 -24.57 -28.02
N ALA A 32 4.87 -23.48 -28.67
CA ALA A 32 4.78 -23.16 -30.10
C ALA A 32 3.47 -22.58 -30.69
N SER A 33 3.53 -21.26 -30.93
CA SER A 33 3.56 -20.63 -32.27
C SER A 33 2.63 -21.10 -33.39
N GLN A 34 1.94 -20.11 -33.97
CA GLN A 34 1.50 -19.98 -35.38
C GLN A 34 0.33 -20.86 -35.86
N GLN A 35 -0.80 -20.22 -36.20
CA GLN A 35 -1.17 -20.09 -37.62
C GLN A 35 -2.30 -19.07 -37.82
N ILE A 36 -2.01 -18.11 -38.70
CA ILE A 36 -2.93 -17.17 -39.31
C ILE A 36 -3.84 -17.98 -40.25
N THR A 37 -5.16 -17.82 -40.15
CA THR A 37 -6.09 -18.34 -41.17
C THR A 37 -6.64 -17.16 -41.94
N GLU A 38 -6.12 -17.01 -43.16
CA GLU A 38 -6.59 -16.10 -44.19
C GLU A 38 -7.98 -16.56 -44.66
N THR A 39 -8.91 -15.63 -44.88
CA THR A 39 -10.04 -15.88 -45.78
C THR A 39 -10.15 -14.71 -46.74
N THR A 40 -9.57 -14.97 -47.91
CA THR A 40 -9.63 -14.27 -49.19
C THR A 40 -11.05 -13.96 -49.63
N VAL A 41 -11.32 -12.71 -50.06
CA VAL A 41 -12.13 -12.42 -51.26
C VAL A 41 -11.57 -11.18 -51.96
N ALA A 42 -11.23 -11.35 -53.24
CA ALA A 42 -10.67 -10.36 -54.15
C ALA A 42 -11.70 -9.32 -54.62
N THR A 43 -11.25 -8.11 -54.99
CA THR A 43 -11.69 -7.35 -56.19
C THR A 43 -10.87 -6.05 -56.40
N ARG A 44 -10.08 -6.06 -57.50
CA ARG A 44 -9.87 -5.01 -58.54
C ARG A 44 -8.85 -3.87 -58.38
N ASN A 45 -7.84 -4.01 -59.26
CA ASN A 45 -7.03 -3.08 -60.07
C ASN A 45 -6.30 -1.87 -59.48
N GLU A 46 -4.96 -2.03 -59.48
CA GLU A 46 -3.91 -1.16 -60.01
C GLU A 46 -4.04 0.36 -59.87
N ASP A 47 -3.22 0.93 -58.97
CA ASP A 47 -2.44 2.13 -59.25
C ASP A 47 -1.04 2.00 -58.62
N VAL A 48 -0.03 2.48 -59.32
CA VAL A 48 1.39 2.17 -59.19
C VAL A 48 2.06 3.28 -58.38
N SER A 49 2.82 2.95 -57.32
CA SER A 49 4.05 3.66 -56.96
C SER A 49 4.87 2.93 -55.87
N PRO A 50 6.22 2.98 -55.93
CA PRO A 50 7.09 2.03 -55.26
C PRO A 50 7.44 2.40 -53.81
N ILE A 51 7.56 1.34 -52.99
CA ILE A 51 8.47 1.13 -51.86
C ILE A 51 9.05 2.40 -51.24
N ASN A 52 8.52 2.79 -50.07
CA ASN A 52 9.29 3.58 -49.12
C ASN A 52 9.25 2.94 -47.74
N LYS A 53 10.37 2.29 -47.40
CA LYS A 53 10.94 2.02 -46.08
C LYS A 53 10.01 2.24 -44.89
N ILE A 54 9.69 1.14 -44.20
CA ILE A 54 9.16 1.10 -42.85
C ILE A 54 10.16 1.82 -41.92
N PRO A 55 9.80 2.91 -41.21
CA PRO A 55 10.60 3.40 -40.12
C PRO A 55 10.40 2.48 -38.92
N GLN A 56 11.54 1.97 -38.47
CA GLN A 56 11.74 1.02 -37.38
C GLN A 56 10.99 1.42 -36.11
N THR A 57 10.43 0.40 -35.47
CA THR A 57 9.95 0.36 -34.09
C THR A 57 10.93 1.11 -33.18
N GLY A 58 10.59 2.35 -32.83
CA GLY A 58 11.28 3.08 -31.80
C GLY A 58 11.07 2.36 -30.48
N THR A 59 12.15 1.85 -29.91
CA THR A 59 12.24 1.32 -28.56
C THR A 59 11.53 2.29 -27.62
N GLU A 60 10.42 1.87 -27.03
CA GLU A 60 9.72 2.63 -26.01
C GLU A 60 10.65 2.74 -24.80
N GLN A 61 11.41 3.83 -24.77
CA GLN A 61 12.20 4.26 -23.62
C GLN A 61 11.23 4.27 -22.42
N PRO A 62 11.52 3.54 -21.32
CA PRO A 62 10.74 3.67 -20.11
C PRO A 62 10.74 5.16 -19.74
N LYS A 63 9.59 5.82 -19.87
CA LYS A 63 9.40 7.17 -19.36
C LYS A 63 9.63 7.10 -17.86
N GLU A 64 10.85 7.44 -17.46
CA GLU A 64 11.20 7.69 -16.07
C GLU A 64 10.20 8.73 -15.59
N LYS A 65 9.26 8.30 -14.72
CA LYS A 65 8.26 9.19 -14.15
C LYS A 65 9.03 10.36 -13.54
N PRO A 66 8.75 11.62 -13.93
CA PRO A 66 9.45 12.74 -13.36
C PRO A 66 9.32 12.70 -11.84
N PRO A 67 10.39 13.05 -11.09
CA PRO A 67 10.31 13.10 -9.64
C PRO A 67 9.16 14.02 -9.29
N VAL A 68 8.22 13.46 -8.55
CA VAL A 68 6.94 14.08 -8.26
C VAL A 68 7.19 15.32 -7.39
N LYS A 69 7.39 16.48 -8.03
CA LYS A 69 7.28 17.80 -7.40
C LYS A 69 5.80 18.12 -7.23
N GLN A 70 5.10 17.32 -6.42
CA GLN A 70 3.74 17.65 -6.04
C GLN A 70 3.76 19.00 -5.29
N PRO A 71 2.85 19.94 -5.60
CA PRO A 71 2.64 21.08 -4.70
C PRO A 71 2.32 20.53 -3.31
N ILE A 72 3.13 20.96 -2.33
CA ILE A 72 3.26 20.48 -0.95
C ILE A 72 1.99 20.85 -0.18
N LYS A 73 0.84 20.25 -0.52
CA LYS A 73 -0.43 20.45 0.18
C LYS A 73 -0.50 19.52 1.38
N ASP A 74 -0.86 20.08 2.53
CA ASP A 74 -1.12 19.30 3.74
C ASP A 74 -2.06 18.13 3.43
N VAL A 75 -1.68 16.93 3.88
CA VAL A 75 -2.42 15.69 3.59
C VAL A 75 -3.45 15.46 4.70
N PHE A 76 -4.72 15.33 4.33
CA PHE A 76 -5.76 15.00 5.30
C PHE A 76 -5.51 13.62 5.93
N ALA A 77 -5.46 13.57 7.26
CA ALA A 77 -5.24 12.34 8.02
C ALA A 77 -6.56 11.76 8.54
N TYR A 78 -7.30 12.55 9.32
CA TYR A 78 -8.61 12.16 9.86
C TYR A 78 -9.41 13.38 10.32
N SER A 79 -10.68 13.16 10.65
CA SER A 79 -11.54 14.14 11.32
C SER A 79 -12.26 13.48 12.48
N PHE A 80 -12.38 14.18 13.61
CA PHE A 80 -13.08 13.70 14.79
C PHE A 80 -13.91 14.85 15.38
N GLU A 81 -15.21 14.61 15.56
CA GLU A 81 -16.18 15.59 16.06
C GLU A 81 -16.16 16.98 15.40
N GLY A 82 -15.74 17.09 14.14
CA GLY A 82 -15.62 18.37 13.44
C GLY A 82 -14.25 19.04 13.55
N GLU A 83 -13.32 18.45 14.29
CA GLU A 83 -11.89 18.77 14.19
C GLU A 83 -11.27 17.99 13.03
N LYS A 84 -10.30 18.57 12.33
CA LYS A 84 -9.62 17.97 11.19
C LYS A 84 -8.12 17.98 11.43
N VAL A 85 -7.48 16.84 11.24
CA VAL A 85 -6.04 16.69 11.38
C VAL A 85 -5.41 16.47 10.01
N PHE A 86 -4.35 17.22 9.75
CA PHE A 86 -3.57 17.15 8.52
C PHE A 86 -2.11 16.86 8.84
N ILE A 87 -1.45 16.11 7.97
CA ILE A 87 0.00 15.94 7.94
C ILE A 87 0.57 17.12 7.14
N VAL A 88 1.48 17.87 7.76
CA VAL A 88 2.18 18.96 7.10
C VAL A 88 3.01 18.41 5.97
N ALA A 89 2.83 18.94 4.77
CA ALA A 89 3.47 18.35 3.62
C ALA A 89 5.00 18.55 3.63
N GLY A 90 5.73 17.53 3.17
CA GLY A 90 7.19 17.45 3.26
C GLY A 90 7.73 17.20 4.68
N SER A 91 6.87 17.01 5.69
CA SER A 91 7.33 16.79 7.08
C SER A 91 7.59 15.33 7.44
N VAL A 92 7.13 14.39 6.61
CA VAL A 92 7.23 12.96 6.90
C VAL A 92 8.66 12.49 6.66
N THR A 93 9.25 11.85 7.68
CA THR A 93 10.52 11.14 7.58
C THR A 93 10.35 9.72 8.09
N ALA A 94 11.15 8.79 7.55
CA ALA A 94 11.12 7.39 7.93
C ALA A 94 12.54 6.83 8.03
N ASN A 95 12.79 6.01 9.04
CA ASN A 95 13.97 5.17 9.17
C ASN A 95 13.54 3.72 8.96
N LYS A 96 13.86 3.17 7.78
CA LYS A 96 13.47 1.81 7.39
C LYS A 96 14.10 0.75 8.29
N GLU A 97 15.37 0.94 8.66
CA GLU A 97 16.13 -0.05 9.43
C GLU A 97 15.61 -0.18 10.85
N LYS A 98 15.13 0.93 11.42
CA LYS A 98 14.58 0.96 12.78
C LYS A 98 13.06 0.82 12.84
N HIS A 99 12.39 0.77 11.68
CA HIS A 99 10.93 0.88 11.58
C HIS A 99 10.40 2.05 12.42
N GLU A 100 10.95 3.24 12.19
CA GLU A 100 10.57 4.48 12.87
C GLU A 100 10.08 5.50 11.85
N TRP A 101 9.02 6.24 12.19
CA TRP A 101 8.48 7.32 11.37
C TRP A 101 8.24 8.56 12.20
N GLN A 102 8.33 9.71 11.56
CA GLN A 102 8.06 11.00 12.17
C GLN A 102 7.25 11.86 11.21
N ALA A 103 6.31 12.63 11.74
CA ALA A 103 5.55 13.60 10.96
C ALA A 103 5.24 14.84 11.79
N LYS A 104 5.04 15.98 11.11
CA LYS A 104 4.42 17.16 11.72
C LYS A 104 2.94 17.15 11.36
N ILE A 105 2.09 17.38 12.34
CA ILE A 105 0.63 17.45 12.17
C ILE A 105 0.11 18.83 12.52
N LYS A 106 -0.93 19.23 11.82
CA LYS A 106 -1.68 20.47 12.04
C LYS A 106 -3.14 20.11 12.24
N SER A 107 -3.74 20.60 13.32
CA SER A 107 -5.16 20.41 13.61
C SER A 107 -5.93 21.68 13.32
N ILE A 108 -7.13 21.54 12.78
CA ILE A 108 -8.10 22.61 12.58
C ILE A 108 -9.31 22.28 13.45
N ASN A 109 -9.69 23.20 14.34
CA ASN A 109 -10.81 22.97 15.25
C ASN A 109 -12.17 23.13 14.53
N LYS A 110 -13.26 22.89 15.26
CA LYS A 110 -14.65 22.99 14.74
C LYS A 110 -15.01 24.38 14.22
N LYS A 111 -14.30 25.44 14.63
CA LYS A 111 -14.48 26.83 14.17
C LYS A 111 -13.67 27.16 12.92
N GLY A 112 -12.86 26.23 12.41
CA GLY A 112 -11.96 26.46 11.29
C GLY A 112 -10.62 27.09 11.68
N GLU A 113 -10.31 27.19 12.97
CA GLU A 113 -9.06 27.79 13.46
C GLU A 113 -7.94 26.75 13.48
N SER A 114 -6.76 27.16 12.99
CA SER A 114 -5.57 26.31 13.04
C SER A 114 -4.98 26.29 14.45
N GLN A 115 -4.72 25.09 14.96
CA GLN A 115 -3.91 24.87 16.15
C GLN A 115 -2.41 24.85 15.80
N SER A 116 -1.57 24.91 16.84
CA SER A 116 -0.12 24.77 16.73
C SER A 116 0.27 23.44 16.08
N VAL A 117 1.31 23.49 15.24
CA VAL A 117 1.87 22.29 14.63
C VAL A 117 2.54 21.44 15.69
N GLN A 118 2.21 20.16 15.73
CA GLN A 118 2.75 19.19 16.67
C GLN A 118 3.60 18.16 15.94
N GLN A 119 4.59 17.60 16.62
CA GLN A 119 5.41 16.53 16.08
C GLN A 119 4.99 15.20 16.70
N VAL A 120 4.75 14.22 15.84
CA VAL A 120 4.41 12.86 16.23
C VAL A 120 5.48 11.90 15.73
N PHE A 121 5.72 10.88 16.53
CA PHE A 121 6.61 9.79 16.21
C PHE A 121 5.86 8.48 16.26
N PHE A 122 6.25 7.56 15.40
CA PHE A 122 5.77 6.19 15.37
C PHE A 122 6.97 5.25 15.35
N LYS A 123 6.82 4.08 15.96
CA LYS A 123 7.75 2.98 15.77
C LYS A 123 7.02 1.66 15.82
N GLN A 124 7.58 0.65 15.16
CA GLN A 124 7.06 -0.70 15.18
C GLN A 124 7.98 -1.63 15.99
N GLU A 125 7.42 -2.26 17.01
CA GLU A 125 8.09 -3.28 17.81
C GLU A 125 7.36 -4.62 17.61
N GLY A 126 7.90 -5.45 16.70
CA GLY A 126 7.27 -6.70 16.30
C GLY A 126 5.91 -6.46 15.63
N LYS A 127 4.82 -6.87 16.30
CA LYS A 127 3.43 -6.69 15.83
C LYS A 127 2.74 -5.43 16.38
N GLN A 128 3.41 -4.69 17.28
CA GLN A 128 2.83 -3.54 17.94
C GLN A 128 3.35 -2.25 17.30
N ILE A 129 2.44 -1.31 17.05
CA ILE A 129 2.80 0.06 16.67
C ILE A 129 2.66 0.94 17.90
N LEU A 130 3.69 1.73 18.16
CA LEU A 130 3.77 2.68 19.26
C LEU A 130 3.81 4.10 18.70
N THR A 131 3.24 5.04 19.45
CA THR A 131 3.27 6.47 19.13
C THR A 131 3.74 7.31 20.32
N SER A 132 4.34 8.47 20.04
CA SER A 132 4.71 9.48 21.02
C SER A 132 4.59 10.89 20.42
N ASN A 133 4.25 11.87 21.25
CA ASN A 133 4.17 13.28 20.90
C ASN A 133 5.38 14.04 21.44
N GLY A 134 6.48 14.17 20.67
CA GLY A 134 7.61 15.03 21.05
C GLY A 134 8.41 14.57 22.27
N ASN A 135 7.86 14.87 23.45
CA ASN A 135 8.42 14.64 24.79
C ASN A 135 7.58 13.64 25.60
N GLY A 136 6.60 13.00 24.97
CA GLY A 136 5.70 12.04 25.62
C GLY A 136 6.31 10.65 25.82
N LYS A 137 5.67 9.86 26.68
CA LYS A 137 5.92 8.42 26.79
C LYS A 137 5.40 7.72 25.53
N TRP A 138 6.11 6.70 25.09
CA TRP A 138 5.59 5.78 24.08
C TRP A 138 4.36 5.07 24.60
N ARG A 139 3.30 5.08 23.81
CA ARG A 139 2.06 4.36 24.07
C ARG A 139 1.64 3.56 22.84
N PRO A 140 0.84 2.50 22.99
CA PRO A 140 0.19 1.86 21.85
C PRO A 140 -0.66 2.88 21.08
N ILE A 141 -0.70 2.72 19.75
CA ILE A 141 -1.59 3.52 18.91
C ILE A 141 -3.06 3.22 19.25
N ASP A 142 -3.88 4.26 19.25
CA ASP A 142 -5.34 4.12 19.23
C ASP A 142 -5.87 4.11 17.77
N GLU A 143 -7.18 4.12 17.61
CA GLU A 143 -7.84 4.07 16.30
C GLU A 143 -7.58 5.36 15.47
N MET A 144 -7.48 6.51 16.12
CA MET A 144 -7.19 7.79 15.45
C MET A 144 -5.73 7.84 15.00
N ASP A 145 -4.81 7.46 15.89
CA ASP A 145 -3.39 7.34 15.59
C ASP A 145 -3.12 6.34 14.47
N LYS A 146 -3.91 5.26 14.40
CA LYS A 146 -3.79 4.26 13.32
C LYS A 146 -4.09 4.87 11.95
N SER A 147 -5.13 5.69 11.85
CA SER A 147 -5.43 6.41 10.59
C SER A 147 -4.27 7.32 10.20
N LEU A 148 -3.73 8.05 11.18
CA LEU A 148 -2.58 8.92 10.97
C LEU A 148 -1.33 8.14 10.55
N PHE A 149 -1.02 7.04 11.26
CA PHE A 149 0.11 6.16 10.96
C PHE A 149 0.03 5.58 9.55
N ASN A 150 -1.13 5.07 9.14
CA ASN A 150 -1.32 4.52 7.80
C ASN A 150 -1.02 5.56 6.72
N LYS A 151 -1.43 6.82 6.95
CA LYS A 151 -1.11 7.93 6.04
C LYS A 151 0.37 8.28 6.03
N VAL A 152 1.02 8.25 7.19
CA VAL A 152 2.48 8.47 7.29
C VAL A 152 3.25 7.38 6.55
N VAL A 153 2.87 6.11 6.71
CA VAL A 153 3.46 4.97 5.99
C VAL A 153 3.26 5.12 4.47
N ASP A 154 2.04 5.42 4.04
CA ASP A 154 1.67 5.66 2.63
C ASP A 154 2.53 6.78 2.00
N ILE A 155 2.66 7.91 2.70
CA ILE A 155 3.51 9.04 2.26
C ILE A 155 4.99 8.64 2.23
N SER A 156 5.46 7.87 3.22
CA SER A 156 6.86 7.48 3.32
C SER A 156 7.28 6.39 2.32
N GLY A 157 6.31 5.67 1.73
CA GLY A 157 6.58 4.51 0.87
C GLY A 157 7.35 3.39 1.56
N THR A 158 7.26 3.31 2.89
CA THR A 158 8.07 2.43 3.73
C THR A 158 7.21 1.77 4.80
N PHE A 159 7.21 0.44 4.81
CA PHE A 159 6.64 -0.40 5.86
C PHE A 159 7.64 -1.49 6.26
#